data_AF-A0A539DED6-F1
#
_entry.id   AF-A0A539DED6-F1
#
_cell.length_a   1.000
_cell.length_b   1.000
_cell.length_c   1.000
_cell.angle_alpha   90.00
_cell.angle_beta   90.00
_cell.angle_gamma   90.00
#
_symmetry.space_group_name_H-M   'P 1'
#
loop_
_entity.id
_entity.type
_entity.pdbx_description
1 polymer ?
#
loop_
_entity_poly.entity_id
_entity_poly.type
_entity_poly.pdbx_seq_one_letter_code
_entity_poly.pdbx_strand_id
1 'polypeptide(L)'
;MDTSLLFTVALVVLAFVLLFSVVKIVPQGREMTVERFGKYTRTLAPGISILTPFVERIGRRMNMMEQVLDVPQQEVITKPW
;
A
#
# COMPACT_ATOMS: atom_id res chain seq x y z
N MET A 1 -40.45 -3.92 -12.35
CA MET A 1 -39.19 -3.17 -12.16
C MET A 1 -38.36 -3.38 -13.40
N ASP A 2 -38.11 -2.30 -14.13
CA ASP A 2 -37.55 -2.38 -15.47
C ASP A 2 -36.08 -2.81 -15.41
N THR A 3 -35.74 -3.86 -16.15
CA THR A 3 -34.39 -4.45 -16.18
C THR A 3 -33.33 -3.43 -16.63
N SER A 4 -33.73 -2.44 -17.42
CA SER A 4 -32.91 -1.30 -17.84
C SER A 4 -32.50 -0.39 -16.67
N LEU A 5 -33.38 -0.18 -15.69
CA LEU A 5 -33.12 0.64 -14.52
C LEU A 5 -32.14 -0.07 -13.58
N LEU A 6 -32.33 -1.38 -13.38
CA LEU A 6 -31.40 -2.26 -12.66
C LEU A 6 -30.00 -2.26 -13.28
N PHE A 7 -29.91 -2.38 -14.61
CA PHE A 7 -28.64 -2.35 -15.34
C PHE A 7 -27.92 -0.99 -15.21
N THR A 8 -28.67 0.11 -15.30
CA THR A 8 -28.12 1.47 -15.19
C THR A 8 -27.57 1.72 -13.79
N VAL A 9 -28.31 1.34 -12.75
CA VAL A 9 -27.85 1.47 -11.36
C VAL A 9 -26.60 0.62 -11.12
N ALA A 10 -26.57 -0.62 -11.60
CA ALA A 10 -25.39 -1.49 -11.48
C ALA A 10 -24.14 -0.89 -12.14
N LEU A 11 -24.29 -0.29 -13.33
CA LEU A 11 -23.18 0.31 -14.06
C LEU A 11 -22.65 1.58 -13.38
N VAL A 12 -23.55 2.41 -12.84
CA VAL A 12 -23.18 3.60 -12.07
C VAL A 12 -22.43 3.21 -10.80
N VAL A 13 -22.93 2.20 -10.06
CA VAL A 13 -22.25 1.70 -8.85
C VAL A 13 -20.87 1.15 -9.20
N LEU A 14 -20.74 0.38 -10.28
CA LEU A 14 -19.44 -0.13 -10.73
C LEU A 14 -18.48 1.03 -11.04
N ALA A 15 -18.92 2.05 -11.78
CA ALA A 15 -18.10 3.21 -12.11
C ALA A 15 -17.60 3.95 -10.86
N PHE A 16 -18.47 4.13 -9.86
CA PHE A 16 -18.08 4.72 -8.58
C PHE A 16 -17.05 3.88 -7.84
N VAL A 17 -17.24 2.56 -7.77
CA VAL A 17 -16.28 1.65 -7.12
C VAL A 17 -14.90 1.73 -7.79
N LEU A 18 -14.86 1.77 -9.13
CA LEU A 18 -13.62 1.94 -9.88
C LEU A 18 -12.93 3.25 -9.55
N LEU A 19 -13.66 4.37 -9.55
CA LEU A 19 -13.12 5.70 -9.30
C LEU A 19 -12.50 5.81 -7.90
N PHE A 20 -13.20 5.33 -6.87
CA PHE A 20 -12.72 5.39 -5.49
C PHE A 20 -11.59 4.40 -5.19
N SER A 21 -11.53 3.28 -5.90
CA SER A 21 -10.46 2.29 -5.72
C SER A 21 -9.10 2.78 -6.23
N VAL A 22 -9.10 3.71 -7.19
CA VAL A 22 -7.90 4.25 -7.86
C VAL A 22 -7.09 5.17 -6.96
N VAL A 23 -7.74 6.00 -6.14
CA VAL A 23 -7.07 7.06 -5.40
C VAL A 23 -6.66 6.57 -4.00
N LYS A 24 -5.36 6.56 -3.73
CA LYS A 24 -4.81 6.28 -2.39
C LYS A 24 -3.98 7.43 -1.90
N ILE A 25 -4.15 7.76 -0.62
CA ILE A 25 -3.40 8.82 0.04
C ILE A 25 -2.29 8.15 0.85
N VAL A 26 -1.04 8.47 0.52
CA VAL A 26 0.14 8.02 1.25
C VAL A 26 0.49 9.05 2.32
N PRO A 27 0.48 8.68 3.61
CA PRO A 27 0.80 9.60 4.70
C PRO A 27 2.27 10.01 4.69
N GLN A 28 2.54 11.23 5.14
CA GLN A 28 3.89 11.79 5.28
C GLN A 28 4.79 10.94 6.18
N GLY A 29 6.08 10.83 5.80
CA GLY A 29 7.10 10.04 6.50
C GLY A 29 7.04 8.53 6.30
N ARG A 30 6.12 8.03 5.47
CA ARG A 30 6.06 6.61 5.08
C ARG A 30 6.05 6.47 3.57
N GLU A 31 6.76 5.48 3.07
CA GLU A 31 6.70 5.05 1.69
C GLU A 31 5.94 3.73 1.57
N MET A 32 5.19 3.58 0.48
CA MET A 32 4.37 2.40 0.26
C MET A 32 4.78 1.73 -1.04
N THR A 33 5.31 0.53 -0.98
CA THR A 33 5.65 -0.24 -2.18
C THR A 33 4.38 -0.80 -2.82
N VAL A 34 4.33 -0.76 -4.15
CA VAL A 34 3.23 -1.28 -4.95
C VAL A 34 3.70 -2.52 -5.69
N GLU A 35 2.88 -3.55 -5.58
CA GLU A 35 3.10 -4.85 -6.21
C GLU A 35 1.99 -5.11 -7.23
N ARG A 36 2.37 -5.62 -8.39
CA ARG A 36 1.49 -6.08 -9.45
C ARG A 36 1.62 -7.59 -9.57
N PHE A 37 0.54 -8.33 -9.32
CA PHE A 37 0.54 -9.81 -9.32
C PHE A 37 1.68 -10.43 -8.49
N GLY A 38 2.01 -9.84 -7.33
CA GLY A 38 3.08 -10.31 -6.46
C GLY A 38 4.50 -9.93 -6.90
N LYS A 39 4.65 -9.16 -7.99
CA LYS A 39 5.93 -8.56 -8.38
C LYS A 39 5.98 -7.09 -7.98
N TYR A 40 7.10 -6.66 -7.42
CA TYR A 40 7.35 -5.25 -7.16
C TYR A 40 7.37 -4.44 -8.47
N THR A 41 6.64 -3.32 -8.48
CA THR A 41 6.61 -2.40 -9.63
C THR A 41 7.30 -1.09 -9.29
N ARG A 42 6.85 -0.41 -8.23
CA ARG A 42 7.31 0.93 -7.87
C ARG A 42 7.02 1.24 -6.41
N THR A 43 7.70 2.24 -5.86
CA THR A 43 7.42 2.80 -4.55
C THR A 43 6.59 4.09 -4.68
N LEU A 44 5.58 4.24 -3.83
CA LEU A 44 4.78 5.45 -3.70
C LEU A 44 5.38 6.34 -2.63
N ALA A 45 5.78 7.53 -3.06
CA ALA A 45 6.19 8.61 -2.19
C ALA A 45 4.97 9.20 -1.43
N PRO A 46 5.21 9.93 -0.34
CA PRO A 46 4.15 10.65 0.37
C PRO A 46 3.34 11.57 -0.54
N GLY A 47 2.01 11.50 -0.45
CA GLY A 47 1.10 12.29 -1.27
C GLY A 47 -0.05 11.48 -1.86
N ILE A 48 -0.74 12.07 -2.84
CA ILE A 48 -1.84 11.42 -3.55
C ILE A 48 -1.25 10.55 -4.65
N SER A 49 -1.50 9.24 -4.56
CA SER A 49 -1.04 8.25 -5.51
C SER A 49 -2.22 7.58 -6.21
N ILE A 50 -2.08 7.42 -7.52
CA ILE A 50 -3.07 6.78 -8.39
C ILE A 50 -2.59 5.35 -8.63
N LEU A 51 -3.37 4.37 -8.17
CA LEU A 51 -3.12 2.95 -8.41
C LEU A 51 -4.12 2.42 -9.43
N THR A 52 -3.68 1.47 -10.24
CA THR A 52 -4.61 0.75 -11.11
C THR A 52 -5.43 -0.23 -10.25
N PRO A 53 -6.76 -0.08 -10.17
CA PRO A 53 -7.59 -0.96 -9.38
C PRO A 53 -7.50 -2.40 -9.94
N PHE A 54 -7.68 -3.40 -9.08
CA PHE A 54 -7.56 -4.85 -9.36
C PHE A 54 -6.14 -5.38 -9.63
N VAL A 55 -5.31 -4.63 -10.34
CA VAL A 55 -3.98 -5.09 -10.79
C VAL A 55 -2.90 -4.78 -9.75
N GLU A 56 -2.96 -3.61 -9.13
CA GLU A 56 -1.96 -3.12 -8.20
C GLU A 56 -2.46 -3.25 -6.75
N ARG A 57 -1.62 -3.82 -5.89
CA ARG A 57 -1.83 -3.89 -4.44
C ARG A 57 -0.69 -3.20 -3.72
N ILE A 58 -1.01 -2.69 -2.53
CA ILE A 58 -0.02 -2.15 -1.62
C ILE A 58 0.69 -3.33 -0.96
N GLY A 59 1.99 -3.46 -1.19
CA GLY A 59 2.84 -4.49 -0.59
C GLY A 59 3.27 -4.10 0.81
N ARG A 60 4.47 -3.51 0.93
CA ARG A 60 5.05 -3.09 2.21
C ARG A 60 4.94 -1.60 2.45
N ARG A 61 4.68 -1.24 3.70
CA ARG A 61 4.74 0.14 4.21
C ARG A 61 6.06 0.31 4.93
N MET A 62 6.95 1.10 4.36
CA MET A 62 8.26 1.40 4.93
C MET A 62 8.18 2.74 5.66
N ASN A 63 8.61 2.76 6.91
CA ASN A 63 8.77 4.01 7.64
C ASN A 63 10.09 4.64 7.22
N MET A 64 10.05 5.89 6.76
CA MET A 64 11.24 6.66 6.40
C MET A 64 11.83 7.40 7.59
N MET A 65 11.11 7.40 8.73
CA MET A 65 11.60 7.98 9.98
C MET A 65 12.60 7.03 10.65
N GLU A 66 13.52 7.60 11.42
CA GLU A 66 14.48 6.87 12.22
C GLU A 66 13.78 5.91 13.19
N GLN A 67 14.30 4.68 13.26
CA GLN A 67 13.82 3.66 14.17
C GLN A 67 14.94 3.33 15.13
N VAL A 68 14.71 3.56 16.43
CA VAL A 68 15.64 3.15 17.47
C VAL A 68 15.52 1.63 17.62
N LEU A 69 16.59 0.92 17.29
CA LEU A 69 16.69 -0.51 17.53
C LEU A 69 17.39 -0.71 18.88
N ASP A 70 16.64 -1.17 19.87
CA ASP A 70 17.23 -1.59 21.14
C ASP A 70 18.01 -2.90 20.92
N VAL A 71 19.33 -2.79 20.92
CA VAL A 71 20.21 -3.96 20.84
C VAL A 71 20.33 -4.54 22.25
N PRO A 72 19.96 -5.81 22.48
CA PRO A 72 20.17 -6.43 23.78
C PRO A 72 21.66 -6.51 24.08
N GLN A 73 22.09 -6.10 25.28
CA GLN A 73 23.48 -6.28 25.71
C GLN A 73 23.80 -7.78 25.75
N GLN A 74 24.77 -8.20 24.94
CA GLN A 74 25.32 -9.55 24.97
C GLN A 74 26.54 -9.57 25.90
N GLU A 75 26.49 -10.39 26.96
CA GLU A 75 27.66 -10.66 27.80
C GLU A 75 28.67 -11.52 27.02
N VAL A 76 29.64 -10.85 26.39
CA VAL A 76 30.74 -11.53 25.71
C VAL A 76 31.87 -11.76 26.70
N ILE A 77 32.03 -12.99 27.19
CA ILE A 77 33.26 -13.43 27.84
C ILE A 77 34.27 -13.72 26.74
N THR A 78 35.13 -12.74 26.44
CA THR A 78 36.35 -13.03 25.69
C THR A 78 37.21 -13.93 26.56
N LYS A 79 37.40 -15.18 26.14
CA LYS A 79 38.30 -16.10 26.83
C LYS A 79 39.69 -15.47 26.90
N PRO A 80 40.29 -15.29 28.09
CA PRO A 80 41.70 -14.95 28.16
C PRO A 80 42.49 -16.14 27.60
N TRP A 81 43.38 -15.83 26.66
CA TRP A 81 44.28 -16.78 26.01
C TRP A 81 45.27 -17.37 27.01
#